data_AF-A0A958ZT33-F1
#
_entry.id   AF-A0A958ZT33-F1
#
_cell.length_a   1.000
_cell.length_b   1.000
_cell.length_c   1.000
_cell.angle_alpha   90.00
_cell.angle_beta   90.00
_cell.angle_gamma   90.00
#
_symmetry.space_group_name_H-M   'P 1'
#
loop_
_entity.id
_entity.type
_entity.pdbx_description
1 polymer ?
#
loop_
_entity_poly.entity_id
_entity_poly.type
_entity_poly.pdbx_seq_one_letter_code
_entity_poly.pdbx_strand_id
1 'polypeptide(L)'
;MSYRFQRAFYGLLLCAIAPAAAQQDQGGFLAPGDSLKKILPFERIIFLPEDGFTFYEVPNGEFKGKILPGPPLSSSGSTGDIDTLLSSTITGASIRPQLLSIDNYFETSDDRYHLTFDRQQDGYVRVFFDGYRGWISTEEIKSKGFVLTSWMAFYGEAKGNMIHPTEKIAAVRMSPYMDAPIIETADELYSEITTIGICEGSFCKVKVVQYKNPYDPTKSKEENILKKYKGWLQIIDEEGQPLVAHNSHGA
;
A
#
# COMPACT_ATOMS: atom_id res chain seq x y z
N MET A 1 -34.79 35.76 -58.19
CA MET A 1 -34.86 34.54 -57.34
C MET A 1 -33.45 33.98 -57.27
N SER A 2 -32.64 34.46 -56.34
CA SER A 2 -32.41 33.98 -54.96
C SER A 2 -31.49 32.74 -54.89
N TYR A 3 -30.36 32.99 -54.24
CA TYR A 3 -29.18 32.18 -53.92
C TYR A 3 -29.44 30.76 -53.38
N ARG A 4 -28.44 29.87 -53.53
CA ARG A 4 -27.89 29.03 -52.44
C ARG A 4 -26.53 28.42 -52.78
N PHE A 5 -25.49 28.95 -52.12
CA PHE A 5 -24.16 28.36 -51.99
C PHE A 5 -24.21 27.27 -50.91
N GLN A 6 -23.87 26.02 -51.24
CA GLN A 6 -23.60 24.99 -50.24
C GLN A 6 -22.10 25.01 -49.90
N ARG A 7 -21.76 25.49 -48.70
CA ARG A 7 -20.43 25.30 -48.11
C ARG A 7 -20.44 23.99 -47.33
N ALA A 8 -19.64 23.02 -47.77
CA ALA A 8 -19.32 21.82 -47.00
C ALA A 8 -18.38 22.23 -45.86
N PHE A 9 -18.86 22.11 -44.62
CA PHE A 9 -18.09 22.33 -43.40
C PHE A 9 -17.46 20.98 -43.01
N TYR A 10 -16.19 20.78 -43.38
CA TYR A 10 -15.39 19.69 -42.82
C TYR A 10 -14.95 20.09 -41.41
N GLY A 11 -15.71 19.68 -40.40
CA GLY A 11 -15.31 19.78 -39.01
C GLY A 11 -14.20 18.77 -38.72
N LEU A 12 -12.96 19.26 -38.58
CA LEU A 12 -11.86 18.49 -38.01
C LEU A 12 -12.16 18.24 -36.52
N LEU A 13 -12.49 16.99 -36.18
CA LEU A 13 -12.59 16.53 -34.81
C LEU A 13 -11.16 16.34 -34.27
N LEU A 14 -10.63 17.36 -33.60
CA LEU A 14 -9.38 17.24 -32.83
C LEU A 14 -9.72 16.46 -31.54
N CYS A 15 -9.54 15.14 -31.58
CA CYS A 15 -9.41 14.34 -30.36
C CYS A 15 -8.14 14.81 -29.65
N ALA A 16 -8.30 15.67 -28.64
CA ALA A 16 -7.25 15.95 -27.68
C ALA A 16 -6.95 14.65 -26.93
N ILE A 17 -5.88 13.97 -27.34
CA ILE A 17 -5.29 12.88 -26.57
C ILE A 17 -4.62 13.56 -25.37
N ALA A 18 -5.38 13.80 -24.30
CA ALA A 18 -4.78 14.12 -23.02
C ALA A 18 -3.91 12.90 -22.66
N PRO A 19 -2.60 13.05 -22.42
CA PRO A 19 -1.84 11.96 -21.84
C PRO A 19 -2.54 11.61 -20.54
N ALA A 20 -3.02 10.37 -20.45
CA ALA A 20 -3.49 9.82 -19.20
C ALA A 20 -2.32 9.97 -18.22
N ALA A 21 -2.38 10.96 -17.34
CA ALA A 21 -1.49 11.00 -16.20
C ALA A 21 -1.74 9.68 -15.49
N ALA A 22 -0.80 8.74 -15.63
CA ALA A 22 -0.84 7.49 -14.91
C ALA A 22 -0.99 7.88 -13.45
N GLN A 23 -2.10 7.48 -12.84
CA GLN A 23 -2.33 7.74 -11.43
C GLN A 23 -1.23 6.95 -10.72
N GLN A 24 -0.23 7.62 -10.15
CA GLN A 24 0.95 6.97 -9.55
C GLN A 24 0.61 6.35 -8.18
N ASP A 25 -0.48 6.80 -7.54
CA ASP A 25 -0.96 6.28 -6.25
C ASP A 25 -2.05 5.23 -6.47
N GLN A 26 -1.66 4.04 -6.92
CA GLN A 26 -2.57 2.91 -7.19
C GLN A 26 -2.49 1.80 -6.14
N GLY A 27 -1.47 1.83 -5.29
CA GLY A 27 -1.20 0.81 -4.29
C GLY A 27 -1.61 1.22 -2.88
N GLY A 28 -1.80 0.22 -2.03
CA GLY A 28 -2.16 0.43 -0.64
C GLY A 28 -2.57 -0.86 0.04
N PHE A 29 -3.42 -0.73 1.04
CA PHE A 29 -3.99 -1.86 1.76
C PHE A 29 -5.44 -1.61 2.19
N LEU A 30 -6.16 -2.69 2.48
CA LEU A 30 -7.52 -2.66 2.99
C LEU A 30 -7.47 -2.51 4.51
N ALA A 31 -8.01 -1.40 5.02
CA ALA A 31 -8.13 -1.13 6.44
C ALA A 31 -9.58 -1.25 6.90
N PRO A 32 -9.85 -1.68 8.14
CA PRO A 32 -11.19 -1.56 8.70
C PRO A 32 -11.57 -0.07 8.82
N GLY A 33 -12.77 0.29 8.40
CA GLY A 33 -13.31 1.63 8.62
C GLY A 33 -13.60 1.88 10.11
N ASP A 34 -13.84 3.14 10.48
CA ASP A 34 -14.00 3.55 11.89
C ASP A 34 -15.10 2.79 12.63
N SER A 35 -16.20 2.48 11.96
CA SER A 35 -17.30 1.69 12.54
C SER A 35 -16.87 0.26 12.83
N LEU A 36 -16.10 -0.35 11.93
CA LEU A 36 -15.62 -1.72 12.06
C LEU A 36 -14.53 -1.81 13.14
N LYS A 37 -13.61 -0.83 13.21
CA LYS A 37 -12.60 -0.71 14.27
C LYS A 37 -13.17 -0.74 15.68
N LYS A 38 -14.39 -0.21 15.89
CA LYS A 38 -15.04 -0.17 17.21
C LYS A 38 -15.58 -1.52 17.68
N ILE A 39 -15.80 -2.46 16.77
CA ILE A 39 -16.45 -3.74 17.05
C ILE A 39 -15.55 -4.94 16.78
N LEU A 40 -14.41 -4.74 16.13
CA LEU A 40 -13.46 -5.81 15.87
C LEU A 40 -12.86 -6.31 17.18
N PRO A 41 -12.91 -7.62 17.44
CA PRO A 41 -12.26 -8.19 18.62
C PRO A 41 -10.76 -7.99 18.53
N PHE A 42 -10.14 -7.64 19.67
CA PHE A 42 -8.70 -7.39 19.78
C PHE A 42 -7.84 -8.58 19.32
N GLU A 43 -8.41 -9.78 19.24
CA GLU A 43 -7.71 -11.02 18.89
C GLU A 43 -7.53 -11.23 17.37
N ARG A 44 -8.23 -10.50 16.49
CA ARG A 44 -8.06 -10.69 15.02
C ARG A 44 -6.80 -10.05 14.49
N ILE A 45 -5.76 -10.84 14.28
CA ILE A 45 -4.47 -10.32 13.82
C ILE A 45 -4.48 -10.06 12.31
N ILE A 46 -5.11 -10.92 11.50
CA ILE A 46 -5.40 -10.65 10.07
C ILE A 46 -6.77 -9.99 9.91
N PHE A 47 -6.83 -8.81 9.28
CA PHE A 47 -8.09 -8.11 9.03
C PHE A 47 -8.78 -8.59 7.77
N LEU A 48 -9.70 -9.53 7.95
CA LEU A 48 -10.66 -9.99 6.95
C LEU A 48 -12.09 -9.98 7.51
N PRO A 49 -13.11 -9.72 6.68
CA PRO A 49 -14.50 -9.92 7.06
C PRO A 49 -14.78 -11.41 7.33
N GLU A 50 -15.80 -11.72 8.13
CA GLU A 50 -16.11 -13.10 8.54
C GLU A 50 -16.41 -14.03 7.35
N ASP A 51 -17.10 -13.52 6.34
CA ASP A 51 -17.41 -14.25 5.11
C ASP A 51 -16.34 -14.13 4.02
N GLY A 52 -15.21 -13.49 4.36
CA GLY A 52 -14.07 -13.25 3.48
C GLY A 52 -14.32 -12.23 2.37
N PHE A 53 -13.36 -12.05 1.48
CA PHE A 53 -13.56 -11.28 0.24
C PHE A 53 -13.71 -12.20 -0.95
N THR A 54 -14.63 -11.86 -1.84
CA THR A 54 -14.71 -12.48 -3.17
C THR A 54 -13.69 -11.84 -4.10
N PHE A 55 -13.05 -12.64 -4.95
CA PHE A 55 -12.17 -12.13 -5.97
C PHE A 55 -12.37 -12.80 -7.33
N TYR A 56 -12.00 -12.06 -8.37
CA TYR A 56 -12.25 -12.33 -9.79
C TYR A 56 -10.93 -12.38 -10.56
N GLU A 57 -10.92 -13.05 -11.73
CA GLU A 57 -9.72 -13.10 -12.60
C GLU A 57 -9.41 -11.72 -13.21
N VAL A 58 -10.45 -11.00 -13.60
CA VAL A 58 -10.41 -9.64 -14.16
C VAL A 58 -11.58 -8.81 -13.60
N PRO A 59 -11.54 -7.46 -13.67
CA PRO A 59 -12.68 -6.62 -13.30
C PRO A 59 -13.95 -7.03 -14.05
N ASN A 60 -15.07 -7.17 -13.33
CA ASN A 60 -16.36 -7.64 -13.86
C ASN A 60 -16.30 -9.03 -14.54
N GLY A 61 -15.26 -9.82 -14.27
CA GLY A 61 -15.08 -11.16 -14.81
C GLY A 61 -15.81 -12.24 -14.02
N GLU A 62 -15.45 -13.49 -14.32
CA GLU A 62 -15.98 -14.64 -13.61
C GLU A 62 -15.41 -14.75 -12.19
N PHE A 63 -16.23 -15.29 -11.30
CA PHE A 63 -15.83 -15.63 -9.93
C PHE A 63 -14.61 -16.56 -9.96
N LYS A 64 -13.53 -16.13 -9.30
CA LYS A 64 -12.31 -16.93 -9.17
C LYS A 64 -12.28 -17.67 -7.83
N GLY A 65 -12.60 -16.97 -6.75
CA GLY A 65 -12.54 -17.54 -5.41
C GLY A 65 -12.91 -16.58 -4.28
N LYS A 66 -12.56 -17.00 -3.06
CA LYS A 66 -12.68 -16.23 -1.82
C LYS A 66 -11.41 -16.29 -0.98
N ILE A 67 -11.18 -15.22 -0.24
CA ILE A 67 -10.14 -15.08 0.80
C ILE A 67 -10.86 -15.07 2.14
N LEU A 68 -10.75 -16.15 2.91
CA LEU A 68 -11.47 -16.36 4.16
C LEU A 68 -10.52 -16.20 5.37
N PRO A 69 -11.01 -15.71 6.52
CA PRO A 69 -10.24 -15.79 7.76
C PRO A 69 -10.12 -17.24 8.25
N GLY A 70 -9.02 -17.55 8.94
CA GLY A 70 -8.75 -18.84 9.54
C GLY A 70 -8.32 -19.95 8.54
N PRO A 71 -8.04 -21.15 9.06
CA PRO A 71 -7.65 -22.30 8.25
C PRO A 71 -8.83 -22.87 7.45
N PRO A 72 -8.56 -23.65 6.38
CA PRO A 72 -9.62 -24.29 5.62
C PRO A 72 -10.39 -25.25 6.54
N LEU A 73 -11.72 -25.15 6.53
CA LEU A 73 -12.56 -26.11 7.24
C LEU A 73 -12.26 -27.52 6.70
N SER A 74 -11.74 -28.40 7.55
CA SER A 74 -11.63 -29.82 7.17
C SER A 74 -13.03 -30.40 7.01
N SER A 75 -13.20 -31.37 6.11
CA SER A 75 -14.47 -32.08 5.94
C SER A 75 -14.93 -32.82 7.20
N SER A 76 -14.06 -32.96 8.21
CA SER A 76 -14.33 -33.53 9.54
C SER A 76 -14.48 -32.48 10.65
N GLY A 77 -14.42 -31.18 10.34
CA GLY A 77 -14.64 -30.09 11.30
C GLY A 77 -13.53 -29.82 12.32
N SER A 78 -12.46 -30.62 12.39
CA SER A 78 -11.30 -30.30 13.21
C SER A 78 -10.26 -29.53 12.40
N THR A 79 -10.13 -28.25 12.70
CA THR A 79 -8.87 -27.54 12.52
C THR A 79 -7.97 -28.05 13.65
N GLY A 80 -6.79 -28.61 13.37
CA GLY A 80 -5.83 -28.98 14.42
C GLY A 80 -5.38 -27.76 15.23
N ASP A 81 -4.24 -27.85 15.93
CA ASP A 81 -3.59 -26.74 16.67
C ASP A 81 -3.05 -25.62 15.74
N ILE A 82 -3.81 -25.22 14.72
CA ILE A 82 -3.51 -24.10 13.84
C ILE A 82 -4.03 -22.86 14.53
N ASP A 83 -3.13 -21.90 14.78
CA ASP A 83 -3.51 -20.58 15.28
C ASP A 83 -4.47 -19.91 14.26
N THR A 84 -5.74 -19.89 14.62
CA THR A 84 -6.83 -19.37 13.78
C THR A 84 -6.78 -17.85 13.66
N LEU A 85 -5.97 -17.16 14.48
CA LEU A 85 -5.87 -15.71 14.51
C LEU A 85 -4.87 -15.16 13.48
N LEU A 86 -3.86 -15.98 13.11
CA LEU A 86 -2.79 -15.67 12.16
C LEU A 86 -2.93 -16.39 10.82
N SER A 87 -4.07 -17.03 10.58
CA SER A 87 -4.30 -17.81 9.36
C SER A 87 -5.42 -17.22 8.53
N SER A 88 -5.30 -17.44 7.21
CA SER A 88 -6.35 -17.19 6.24
C SER A 88 -6.28 -18.25 5.16
N THR A 89 -7.37 -18.40 4.42
CA THR A 89 -7.53 -19.44 3.41
C THR A 89 -7.97 -18.84 2.10
N ILE A 90 -7.34 -19.28 1.02
CA ILE A 90 -7.82 -19.05 -0.34
C ILE A 90 -8.52 -20.29 -0.87
N THR A 91 -9.69 -20.13 -1.48
CA THR A 91 -10.48 -21.23 -2.07
C THR A 91 -11.25 -20.72 -3.28
N GLY A 92 -11.59 -21.58 -4.23
CA GLY A 92 -12.31 -21.13 -5.42
C GLY A 92 -12.66 -22.25 -6.38
N ALA A 93 -13.28 -21.88 -7.51
CA ALA A 93 -13.78 -22.85 -8.50
C ALA A 93 -12.65 -23.74 -9.06
N SER A 94 -11.46 -23.16 -9.24
CA SER A 94 -10.25 -23.87 -9.70
C SER A 94 -9.13 -23.86 -8.65
N ILE A 95 -9.40 -23.40 -7.43
CA ILE A 95 -8.39 -23.22 -6.38
C ILE A 95 -8.75 -24.17 -5.24
N ARG A 96 -7.93 -25.21 -5.04
CA ARG A 96 -8.04 -26.04 -3.83
C ARG A 96 -7.81 -25.17 -2.59
N PRO A 97 -8.57 -25.38 -1.50
CA PRO A 97 -8.35 -24.64 -0.25
C PRO A 97 -6.89 -24.71 0.19
N GLN A 98 -6.27 -23.55 0.36
CA GLN A 98 -4.87 -23.42 0.77
C GLN A 98 -4.73 -22.36 1.85
N LEU A 99 -3.89 -22.64 2.83
CA LEU A 99 -3.51 -21.67 3.85
C LEU A 99 -2.61 -20.60 3.21
N LEU A 100 -2.88 -19.33 3.51
CA LEU A 100 -2.00 -18.24 3.12
C LEU A 100 -1.04 -17.91 4.26
N SER A 101 0.24 -17.72 3.92
CA SER A 101 1.24 -17.18 4.85
C SER A 101 0.94 -15.73 5.18
N ILE A 102 1.32 -15.29 6.39
CA ILE A 102 1.31 -13.89 6.82
C ILE A 102 2.15 -12.99 5.89
N ASP A 103 3.12 -13.55 5.17
CA ASP A 103 3.94 -12.83 4.18
C ASP A 103 3.12 -12.24 3.01
N ASN A 104 1.87 -12.67 2.83
CA ASN A 104 0.95 -12.11 1.85
C ASN A 104 0.23 -10.84 2.34
N TYR A 105 0.52 -10.39 3.55
CA TYR A 105 -0.15 -9.29 4.21
C TYR A 105 0.87 -8.23 4.62
N PHE A 106 0.39 -7.00 4.71
CA PHE A 106 1.15 -5.87 5.24
C PHE A 106 0.90 -5.75 6.74
N GLU A 107 1.94 -5.92 7.54
CA GLU A 107 1.92 -5.65 8.97
C GLU A 107 1.96 -4.14 9.22
N THR A 108 1.05 -3.59 10.02
CA THR A 108 1.07 -2.21 10.54
C THR A 108 1.69 -2.15 11.94
N SER A 109 1.99 -0.95 12.43
CA SER A 109 2.67 -0.71 13.72
C SER A 109 1.89 -1.16 14.96
N ASP A 110 0.66 -1.64 14.81
CA ASP A 110 -0.18 -2.21 15.86
C ASP A 110 -0.26 -3.75 15.77
N ASP A 111 0.73 -4.37 15.11
CA ASP A 111 0.87 -5.81 14.88
C ASP A 111 -0.36 -6.42 14.18
N ARG A 112 -0.95 -5.67 13.24
CA ARG A 112 -2.11 -6.09 12.45
C ARG A 112 -1.73 -6.30 10.99
N TYR A 113 -2.33 -7.31 10.38
CA TYR A 113 -2.00 -7.76 9.03
C TYR A 113 -3.13 -7.40 8.08
N HIS A 114 -2.80 -6.63 7.05
CA HIS A 114 -3.73 -6.05 6.09
C HIS A 114 -3.52 -6.62 4.69
N LEU A 115 -4.62 -6.87 3.97
CA LEU A 115 -4.53 -7.28 2.57
C LEU A 115 -4.08 -6.08 1.71
N THR A 116 -3.00 -6.26 0.96
CA THR A 116 -2.47 -5.22 0.07
C THR A 116 -3.14 -5.25 -1.29
N PHE A 117 -3.11 -4.11 -1.97
CA PHE A 117 -3.46 -3.98 -3.38
C PHE A 117 -2.41 -3.15 -4.12
N ASP A 118 -2.22 -3.41 -5.41
CA ASP A 118 -1.21 -2.75 -6.25
C ASP A 118 -1.80 -2.02 -7.47
N ARG A 119 -3.10 -2.17 -7.72
CA ARG A 119 -3.77 -1.55 -8.86
C ARG A 119 -5.24 -1.30 -8.57
N GLN A 120 -5.79 -0.21 -9.10
CA GLN A 120 -7.23 0.03 -9.16
C GLN A 120 -7.68 0.11 -10.62
N GLN A 121 -8.79 -0.55 -10.95
CA GLN A 121 -9.33 -0.53 -12.30
C GLN A 121 -10.83 -0.84 -12.28
N ASP A 122 -11.64 -0.03 -12.96
CA ASP A 122 -13.08 -0.28 -13.19
C ASP A 122 -13.90 -0.57 -11.93
N GLY A 123 -13.53 0.03 -10.79
CA GLY A 123 -14.19 -0.20 -9.49
C GLY A 123 -13.71 -1.46 -8.76
N TYR A 124 -12.55 -2.00 -9.13
CA TYR A 124 -11.91 -3.14 -8.47
C TYR A 124 -10.48 -2.79 -8.05
N VAL A 125 -9.98 -3.51 -7.05
CA VAL A 125 -8.57 -3.48 -6.66
C VAL A 125 -7.92 -4.84 -6.89
N ARG A 126 -6.68 -4.84 -7.38
CA ARG A 126 -5.92 -6.07 -7.59
C ARG A 126 -5.14 -6.43 -6.34
N VAL A 127 -5.32 -7.65 -5.86
CA VAL A 127 -4.70 -8.19 -4.64
C VAL A 127 -3.86 -9.43 -4.96
N PHE A 128 -2.96 -9.74 -4.02
CA PHE A 128 -1.96 -10.81 -4.10
C PHE A 128 -1.00 -10.71 -5.30
N PHE A 129 0.11 -11.43 -5.15
CA PHE A 129 1.08 -11.64 -6.22
C PHE A 129 0.94 -13.07 -6.80
N ASP A 130 1.46 -13.26 -8.01
CA ASP A 130 1.58 -14.55 -8.68
C ASP A 130 0.28 -15.36 -8.83
N GLY A 131 0.30 -16.68 -8.53
CA GLY A 131 -0.77 -17.63 -8.83
C GLY A 131 -2.11 -17.34 -8.15
N TYR A 132 -2.12 -16.46 -7.14
CA TYR A 132 -3.31 -16.06 -6.40
C TYR A 132 -3.85 -14.69 -6.80
N ARG A 133 -3.17 -14.01 -7.74
CA ARG A 133 -3.58 -12.68 -8.22
C ARG A 133 -5.06 -12.64 -8.57
N GLY A 134 -5.74 -11.62 -8.08
CA GLY A 134 -7.17 -11.45 -8.33
C GLY A 134 -7.65 -10.03 -8.10
N TRP A 135 -8.91 -9.78 -8.43
CA TRP A 135 -9.54 -8.47 -8.30
C TRP A 135 -10.69 -8.53 -7.30
N ILE A 136 -10.73 -7.62 -6.33
CA ILE A 136 -11.83 -7.48 -5.36
C ILE A 136 -12.64 -6.22 -5.72
N SER A 137 -13.97 -6.32 -5.68
CA SER A 137 -14.83 -5.16 -5.91
C SER A 137 -14.69 -4.14 -4.78
N THR A 138 -14.50 -2.87 -5.14
CA THR A 138 -14.49 -1.75 -4.17
C THR A 138 -15.83 -1.56 -3.48
N GLU A 139 -16.94 -1.93 -4.12
CA GLU A 139 -18.27 -1.92 -3.52
C GLU A 139 -18.40 -3.01 -2.45
N GLU A 140 -17.85 -4.21 -2.70
CA GLU A 140 -17.79 -5.27 -1.69
C GLU A 140 -16.95 -4.83 -0.49
N ILE A 141 -15.76 -4.26 -0.72
CA ILE A 141 -14.90 -3.72 0.33
C ILE A 141 -15.67 -2.73 1.22
N LYS A 142 -16.33 -1.75 0.60
CA LYS A 142 -17.09 -0.73 1.32
C LYS A 142 -18.29 -1.30 2.07
N SER A 143 -19.07 -2.19 1.44
CA SER A 143 -20.25 -2.80 2.06
C SER A 143 -19.91 -3.68 3.27
N LYS A 144 -18.69 -4.24 3.29
CA LYS A 144 -18.13 -4.98 4.43
C LYS A 144 -17.46 -4.10 5.48
N GLY A 145 -17.55 -2.77 5.34
CA GLY A 145 -17.04 -1.80 6.31
C GLY A 145 -15.53 -1.58 6.25
N PHE A 146 -14.88 -2.00 5.17
CA PHE A 146 -13.46 -1.72 4.92
C PHE A 146 -13.31 -0.47 4.04
N VAL A 147 -12.10 0.10 4.08
CA VAL A 147 -11.69 1.25 3.28
C VAL A 147 -10.34 0.95 2.61
N LEU A 148 -10.09 1.59 1.47
CA LEU A 148 -8.79 1.58 0.83
C LEU A 148 -7.92 2.68 1.45
N THR A 149 -6.74 2.31 1.94
CA THR A 149 -5.73 3.25 2.42
C THR A 149 -4.54 3.19 1.48
N SER A 150 -4.21 4.30 0.81
CA SER A 150 -3.05 4.34 -0.07
C SER A 150 -1.74 4.43 0.72
N TRP A 151 -0.64 4.02 0.10
CA TRP A 151 0.69 4.13 0.73
C TRP A 151 1.05 5.58 1.04
N MET A 152 0.67 6.52 0.17
CA MET A 152 0.90 7.95 0.39
C MET A 152 0.10 8.47 1.59
N ALA A 153 -1.15 8.02 1.76
CA ALA A 153 -1.94 8.36 2.95
C ALA A 153 -1.30 7.78 4.22
N PHE A 154 -0.84 6.53 4.17
CA PHE A 154 -0.27 5.84 5.33
C PHE A 154 1.10 6.39 5.74
N TYR A 155 2.07 6.41 4.82
CA TYR A 155 3.44 6.86 5.11
C TYR A 155 3.57 8.38 5.08
N GLY A 156 2.89 9.04 4.15
CA GLY A 156 3.16 10.43 3.79
C GLY A 156 2.40 11.46 4.60
N GLU A 157 1.10 11.25 4.83
CA GLU A 157 0.23 12.26 5.44
C GLU A 157 0.36 12.30 6.97
N ALA A 158 0.68 11.17 7.61
CA ALA A 158 0.91 11.11 9.04
C ALA A 158 2.26 11.74 9.41
N LYS A 159 2.21 12.75 10.30
CA LYS A 159 3.41 13.40 10.84
C LYS A 159 4.04 12.53 11.92
N GLY A 160 5.36 12.39 11.87
CA GLY A 160 6.10 11.70 12.93
C GLY A 160 6.29 10.20 12.68
N ASN A 161 5.82 9.67 11.54
CA ASN A 161 6.09 8.29 11.19
C ASN A 161 7.60 8.11 10.98
N MET A 162 8.18 7.18 11.72
CA MET A 162 9.55 6.74 11.52
C MET A 162 9.56 5.67 10.43
N ILE A 163 10.33 5.92 9.39
CA ILE A 163 10.43 5.06 8.21
C ILE A 163 11.89 4.70 7.93
N HIS A 164 12.10 3.61 7.21
CA HIS A 164 13.40 3.21 6.70
C HIS A 164 13.31 2.81 5.22
N PRO A 165 14.39 2.98 4.44
CA PRO A 165 14.44 2.51 3.05
C PRO A 165 14.34 0.99 2.96
N THR A 166 13.59 0.48 1.99
CA THR A 166 13.52 -0.97 1.70
C THR A 166 14.80 -1.48 1.03
N GLU A 167 15.47 -0.65 0.22
CA GLU A 167 16.72 -0.98 -0.47
C GLU A 167 17.98 -0.63 0.34
N LYS A 168 17.88 -0.56 1.67
CA LYS A 168 18.93 -0.14 2.64
C LYS A 168 19.37 1.31 2.53
N ILE A 169 19.31 1.92 1.35
CA ILE A 169 19.66 3.32 1.12
C ILE A 169 18.56 4.03 0.35
N ALA A 170 18.40 5.33 0.58
CA ALA A 170 17.51 6.17 -0.22
C ALA A 170 18.05 7.58 -0.42
N ALA A 171 17.87 8.09 -1.64
CA ALA A 171 18.26 9.44 -2.00
C ALA A 171 17.30 10.48 -1.41
N VAL A 172 17.83 11.41 -0.62
CA VAL A 172 17.08 12.56 -0.09
C VAL A 172 17.39 13.78 -0.96
N ARG A 173 16.36 14.34 -1.58
CA ARG A 173 16.48 15.35 -2.64
C ARG A 173 16.10 16.75 -2.17
N MET A 174 16.52 17.75 -2.94
CA MET A 174 16.18 19.17 -2.69
C MET A 174 14.71 19.51 -3.01
N SER A 175 14.10 18.83 -3.96
CA SER A 175 12.70 19.02 -4.40
C SER A 175 12.05 17.67 -4.77
N PRO A 176 10.71 17.59 -4.89
CA PRO A 176 9.98 16.34 -5.11
C PRO A 176 10.01 15.87 -6.58
N TYR A 177 11.17 15.97 -7.23
CA TYR A 177 11.34 15.59 -8.63
C TYR A 177 12.50 14.60 -8.78
N MET A 178 12.37 13.65 -9.70
CA MET A 178 13.37 12.59 -9.91
C MET A 178 14.73 13.12 -10.39
N ASP A 179 14.75 14.25 -11.09
CA ASP A 179 15.94 14.93 -11.59
C ASP A 179 16.52 15.95 -10.59
N ALA A 180 15.86 16.15 -9.44
CA ALA A 180 16.31 17.09 -8.43
C ALA A 180 17.66 16.67 -7.81
N PRO A 181 18.56 17.62 -7.49
CA PRO A 181 19.80 17.34 -6.81
C PRO A 181 19.59 16.55 -5.51
N ILE A 182 20.44 15.54 -5.30
CA ILE A 182 20.50 14.76 -4.05
C ILE A 182 21.25 15.60 -3.02
N ILE A 183 20.61 15.84 -1.87
CA ILE A 183 21.23 16.46 -0.69
C ILE A 183 22.19 15.46 -0.04
N GLU A 184 21.70 14.24 0.16
CA GLU A 184 22.42 13.16 0.81
C GLU A 184 21.72 11.81 0.58
N THR A 185 22.40 10.71 0.88
CA THR A 185 21.79 9.38 0.94
C THR A 185 21.53 8.99 2.39
N ALA A 186 20.29 8.61 2.71
CA ALA A 186 19.92 8.08 4.02
C ALA A 186 20.05 6.56 4.00
N ASP A 187 20.79 6.01 4.96
CA ASP A 187 20.99 4.59 5.18
C ASP A 187 20.06 4.09 6.30
N GLU A 188 19.46 2.91 6.12
CA GLU A 188 18.56 2.23 7.05
C GLU A 188 19.12 2.07 8.46
N LEU A 189 20.40 1.71 8.58
CA LEU A 189 21.04 1.45 9.88
C LEU A 189 21.51 2.76 10.52
N TYR A 190 22.05 3.67 9.72
CA TYR A 190 22.73 4.87 10.23
C TYR A 190 21.87 6.14 10.20
N SER A 191 20.59 6.04 9.86
CA SER A 191 19.70 7.20 9.74
C SER A 191 18.34 6.98 10.39
N GLU A 192 17.92 7.94 11.20
CA GLU A 192 16.51 8.07 11.58
C GLU A 192 15.82 9.01 10.58
N ILE A 193 14.83 8.49 9.87
CA ILE A 193 14.03 9.24 8.90
C ILE A 193 12.62 9.41 9.47
N THR A 194 12.15 10.65 9.56
CA THR A 194 10.82 10.97 10.06
C THR A 194 10.06 11.83 9.07
N THR A 195 8.84 11.44 8.72
CA THR A 195 7.97 12.21 7.83
C THR A 195 7.43 13.46 8.52
N ILE A 196 7.22 14.53 7.75
CA ILE A 196 6.72 15.80 8.28
C ILE A 196 5.32 16.19 7.75
N GLY A 197 4.62 15.27 7.08
CA GLY A 197 3.23 15.45 6.63
C GLY A 197 3.06 16.42 5.46
N ILE A 198 4.06 16.51 4.58
CA ILE A 198 4.00 17.33 3.36
C ILE A 198 4.45 16.44 2.21
N CYS A 199 3.56 16.17 1.26
CA CYS A 199 3.85 15.32 0.11
C CYS A 199 3.44 16.00 -1.20
N GLU A 200 4.15 15.65 -2.27
CA GLU A 200 3.90 16.10 -3.64
C GLU A 200 4.23 14.95 -4.59
N GLY A 201 3.23 14.46 -5.33
CA GLY A 201 3.38 13.25 -6.15
C GLY A 201 3.75 12.03 -5.29
N SER A 202 4.77 11.28 -5.71
CA SER A 202 5.32 10.13 -4.98
C SER A 202 6.32 10.49 -3.88
N PHE A 203 6.53 11.79 -3.62
CA PHE A 203 7.54 12.26 -2.67
C PHE A 203 6.91 12.84 -1.42
N CYS A 204 7.55 12.61 -0.28
CA CYS A 204 7.22 13.28 0.97
C CYS A 204 8.44 13.94 1.58
N LYS A 205 8.20 15.06 2.24
CA LYS A 205 9.22 15.79 2.96
C LYS A 205 9.54 15.07 4.26
N VAL A 206 10.83 14.95 4.55
CA VAL A 206 11.35 14.22 5.71
C VAL A 206 12.37 15.04 6.48
N LYS A 207 12.54 14.69 7.76
CA LYS A 207 13.68 15.08 8.60
C LYS A 207 14.55 13.85 8.77
N VAL A 208 15.84 14.01 8.54
CA VAL A 208 16.83 12.94 8.69
C VAL A 208 17.83 13.31 9.78
N VAL A 209 18.10 12.37 10.68
CA VAL A 209 19.21 12.41 11.63
C VAL A 209 20.16 11.28 11.29
N GLN A 210 21.37 11.62 10.85
CA GLN A 210 22.39 10.64 10.49
C GLN A 210 23.38 10.48 11.64
N TYR A 211 23.74 9.24 11.95
CA TYR A 211 24.61 8.86 13.06
C TYR A 211 25.98 8.42 12.56
N LYS A 212 27.03 8.59 13.39
CA LYS A 212 28.37 8.08 13.11
C LYS A 212 28.42 6.56 13.32
N ASN A 213 27.92 6.11 14.47
CA ASN A 213 27.76 4.70 14.80
C ASN A 213 26.58 4.52 15.78
N PRO A 214 25.36 4.22 15.33
CA PRO A 214 24.16 4.15 16.17
C PRO A 214 24.26 3.11 17.31
N TYR A 215 25.21 2.18 17.24
CA TYR A 215 25.41 1.11 18.21
C TYR A 215 26.59 1.34 19.15
N ASP A 216 27.20 2.53 19.19
CA ASP A 216 28.28 2.85 20.13
C ASP A 216 27.71 3.14 21.53
N PRO A 217 27.83 2.23 22.51
CA PRO A 217 27.26 2.43 23.84
C PRO A 217 28.04 3.46 24.68
N THR A 218 29.19 3.93 24.20
CA THR A 218 30.08 4.84 24.94
C THR A 218 29.74 6.31 24.72
N LYS A 219 28.84 6.61 23.78
CA LYS A 219 28.44 7.97 23.41
C LYS A 219 26.95 8.16 23.62
N SER A 220 26.58 9.35 24.07
CA SER A 220 25.18 9.78 24.01
C SER A 220 24.69 9.83 22.56
N LYS A 221 23.37 9.72 22.37
CA LYS A 221 22.73 9.83 21.06
C LYS A 221 23.14 11.13 20.36
N GLU A 222 23.20 12.23 21.11
CA GLU A 222 23.58 13.57 20.64
C GLU A 222 25.04 13.64 20.15
N GLU A 223 25.99 13.06 20.89
CA GLU A 223 27.41 13.04 20.51
C GLU A 223 27.68 12.20 19.25
N ASN A 224 26.77 11.25 19.01
CA ASN A 224 26.82 10.34 17.89
C ASN A 224 26.17 10.90 16.62
N ILE A 225 25.50 12.06 16.69
CA ILE A 225 24.91 12.70 15.51
C ILE A 225 26.03 13.22 14.61
N LEU A 226 26.02 12.76 13.37
CA LEU A 226 26.88 13.27 12.30
C LEU A 226 26.27 14.53 11.68
N LYS A 227 24.99 14.45 11.29
CA LYS A 227 24.32 15.52 10.55
C LYS A 227 22.80 15.45 10.74
N LYS A 228 22.14 16.60 10.67
CA LYS A 228 20.69 16.73 10.59
C LYS A 228 20.33 17.51 9.34
N TYR A 229 19.37 17.03 8.56
CA TYR A 229 18.92 17.73 7.37
C TYR A 229 17.45 17.43 7.07
N LYS A 230 16.88 18.19 6.14
CA LYS A 230 15.53 17.98 5.60
C LYS A 230 15.61 17.91 4.10
N GLY A 231 14.75 17.12 3.50
CA GLY A 231 14.62 17.01 2.05
C GLY A 231 13.39 16.22 1.67
N TRP A 232 13.35 15.81 0.40
CA TRP A 232 12.27 15.02 -0.17
C TRP A 232 12.74 13.59 -0.39
N LEU A 233 11.95 12.64 0.08
CA LEU A 233 12.18 11.21 -0.06
C LEU A 233 11.05 10.64 -0.90
N GLN A 234 11.39 9.80 -1.88
CA GLN A 234 10.40 9.06 -2.64
C GLN A 234 9.82 7.95 -1.77
N ILE A 235 8.49 7.92 -1.64
CA ILE A 235 7.76 6.97 -0.81
C ILE A 235 7.29 5.77 -1.62
N ILE A 236 6.89 5.99 -2.87
CA ILE A 236 6.44 4.94 -3.79
C ILE A 236 7.18 5.03 -5.13
N ASP A 237 7.36 3.89 -5.79
CA ASP A 237 7.90 3.81 -7.15
C ASP A 237 6.85 4.20 -8.22
N GLU A 238 7.20 4.00 -9.49
CA GLU A 238 6.32 4.33 -10.62
C GLU A 238 5.13 3.37 -10.74
N GLU A 239 5.26 2.17 -10.18
CA GLU A 239 4.26 1.12 -10.09
C GLU A 239 3.35 1.26 -8.86
N GLY A 240 3.64 2.21 -7.98
CA GLY A 240 2.89 2.46 -6.75
C GLY A 240 3.22 1.47 -5.62
N GLN A 241 4.37 0.80 -5.66
CA GLN A 241 4.90 -0.01 -4.56
C GLN A 241 5.68 0.87 -3.56
N PRO A 242 5.63 0.55 -2.25
CA PRO A 242 6.35 1.32 -1.25
C PRO A 242 7.86 1.09 -1.35
N LEU A 243 8.63 2.19 -1.39
CA LEU A 243 10.10 2.18 -1.30
C LEU A 243 10.59 2.30 0.15
N VAL A 244 9.67 2.45 1.09
CA VAL A 244 9.94 2.62 2.52
C VAL A 244 9.10 1.65 3.33
N ALA A 245 9.62 1.25 4.49
CA ALA A 245 8.89 0.49 5.49
C ALA A 245 8.84 1.29 6.80
N HIS A 246 7.87 1.01 7.65
CA HIS A 246 7.83 1.56 9.01
C HIS A 246 8.47 0.56 9.96
N ASN A 247 8.96 1.04 11.09
CA ASN A 247 9.41 0.14 12.13
C ASN A 247 8.18 -0.35 12.91
N SER A 248 7.69 -1.57 12.63
CA SER A 248 6.58 -2.18 13.39
C SER A 248 7.01 -2.52 14.83
N HIS A 249 8.31 -2.68 15.05
CA HIS A 249 8.89 -2.96 16.35
C HIS A 249 9.30 -1.64 17.02
N GLY A 250 8.37 -1.07 17.79
CA GLY A 250 8.61 0.16 18.53
C GLY A 250 9.52 -0.03 19.74
N ALA A 251 10.53 0.85 19.82
CA ALA A 251 11.24 1.35 21.01
C ALA A 251 12.07 0.37 21.85
#